data_AF-A0A7Y5VBD0-F1
#
_entry.id   AF-A0A7Y5VBD0-F1
#
_cell.length_a   1.000
_cell.length_b   1.000
_cell.length_c   1.000
_cell.angle_alpha   90.00
_cell.angle_beta   90.00
_cell.angle_gamma   90.00
#
_symmetry.space_group_name_H-M   'P 1'
#
loop_
_entity.id
_entity.type
_entity.pdbx_description
1 polymer ?
#
loop_
_entity_poly.entity_id
_entity_poly.type
_entity_poly.pdbx_seq_one_letter_code
_entity_poly.pdbx_strand_id
1 'polypeptide(L)'
;FGPEDGHLDISLGAGGGANDVGLGHVEDWYAANPGGNGQDVSRNLLGDILRIDVDHRSGGMEYAIPRDNPFARGGGLPEIYAYGFRNPWRFAFDMKGEHSLIAGDAGQNRWEEVDLVRRGGNYGWNVKEGTHCFDATNARVDRPSCPSTMPDGTPLIDPVIEYANRAQGPGIGVGLVVVGGVVYRGHKVEGLDGRYVFGDWSQSFLGAPTGQLFVSTPMGQRMWGMQKLMIAGSPDGELHHRVLGFGQDPRGEVYVLTTDNSGPSGNTGKVFVISGPRRSDVDDDHEDDVGDDS
;
A
#
# COMPACT_ATOMS: atom_id res chain seq x y z
N PHE A 1 15.30 3.06 -2.49
CA PHE A 1 16.55 3.20 -1.74
C PHE A 1 16.22 3.58 -0.32
N GLY A 2 16.68 2.80 0.65
CA GLY A 2 16.58 3.13 2.06
C GLY A 2 17.33 4.43 2.36
N PRO A 3 16.70 5.40 3.03
CA PRO A 3 17.32 6.71 3.29
C PRO A 3 18.44 6.64 4.33
N GLU A 4 18.46 5.63 5.20
CA GLU A 4 19.48 5.47 6.24
C GLU A 4 20.74 4.74 5.75
N ASP A 5 20.58 3.77 4.85
CA ASP A 5 21.62 2.82 4.47
C ASP A 5 22.03 2.91 2.99
N GLY A 6 21.22 3.55 2.14
CA GLY A 6 21.44 3.63 0.71
C GLY A 6 21.17 2.31 -0.04
N HIS A 7 20.66 1.27 0.61
CA HIS A 7 20.39 -0.01 -0.04
C HIS A 7 19.17 0.08 -0.96
N LEU A 8 19.10 -0.78 -1.97
CA LEU A 8 17.98 -0.85 -2.90
C LEU A 8 16.92 -1.82 -2.37
N ASP A 9 15.76 -1.29 -1.99
CA ASP A 9 14.56 -2.07 -1.73
C ASP A 9 13.75 -2.33 -3.00
N ILE A 10 13.22 -3.54 -3.15
CA ILE A 10 12.50 -4.01 -4.34
C ILE A 10 11.24 -4.76 -3.89
N SER A 11 10.07 -4.41 -4.41
CA SER A 11 8.85 -5.15 -4.13
C SER A 11 8.51 -6.11 -5.27
N LEU A 12 8.12 -7.33 -4.92
CA LEU A 12 7.70 -8.36 -5.86
C LEU A 12 6.40 -9.01 -5.34
N GLY A 13 5.34 -9.01 -6.14
CA GLY A 13 4.10 -9.72 -5.80
C GLY A 13 4.29 -11.23 -5.74
N ALA A 14 3.36 -11.93 -5.10
CA ALA A 14 3.34 -13.37 -4.86
C ALA A 14 3.26 -14.23 -6.14
N GLY A 15 3.32 -13.62 -7.32
CA GLY A 15 3.18 -14.29 -8.61
C GLY A 15 1.76 -14.20 -9.16
N GLY A 16 1.62 -14.44 -10.46
CA GLY A 16 0.33 -14.34 -11.15
C GLY A 16 -0.53 -15.60 -10.95
N GLY A 17 -1.84 -15.40 -10.82
CA GLY A 17 -2.82 -16.48 -10.64
C GLY A 17 -3.72 -16.19 -9.45
N ALA A 18 -5.04 -16.20 -9.64
CA ALA A 18 -5.96 -15.96 -8.54
C ALA A 18 -5.87 -17.09 -7.50
N ASN A 19 -5.94 -16.73 -6.22
CA ASN A 19 -5.90 -17.62 -5.05
C ASN A 19 -4.54 -18.33 -4.82
N ASP A 20 -3.47 -17.85 -5.44
CA ASP A 20 -2.11 -18.45 -5.40
C ASP A 20 -2.07 -19.94 -5.73
N VAL A 21 -2.95 -20.39 -6.62
CA VAL A 21 -2.97 -21.76 -7.11
C VAL A 21 -2.38 -21.84 -8.52
N GLY A 22 -1.74 -22.97 -8.82
CA GLY A 22 -1.28 -23.31 -10.17
C GLY A 22 0.21 -23.08 -10.42
N LEU A 23 0.59 -23.10 -11.69
CA LEU A 23 2.00 -23.09 -12.12
C LEU A 23 2.73 -21.85 -11.61
N GLY A 24 3.86 -22.06 -10.93
CA GLY A 24 4.69 -20.99 -10.37
C GLY A 24 4.47 -20.73 -8.88
N HIS A 25 3.49 -21.40 -8.26
CA HIS A 25 3.31 -21.38 -6.80
C HIS A 25 3.90 -22.64 -6.18
N VAL A 26 4.59 -22.46 -5.07
CA VAL A 26 5.16 -23.51 -4.23
C VAL A 26 4.14 -24.06 -3.25
N GLU A 27 4.38 -25.25 -2.70
CA GLU A 27 3.57 -25.79 -1.58
C GLU A 27 3.76 -24.92 -0.34
N ASP A 28 2.65 -24.49 0.27
CA ASP A 28 2.65 -23.63 1.45
C ASP A 28 3.02 -24.40 2.73
N TRP A 29 3.49 -23.69 3.74
CA TRP A 29 3.77 -24.23 5.06
C TRP A 29 2.53 -24.36 5.93
N TYR A 30 1.43 -23.66 5.59
CA TYR A 30 0.16 -23.80 6.27
C TYR A 30 -0.75 -24.81 5.59
N ALA A 31 -1.27 -25.77 6.37
CA ALA A 31 -2.30 -26.69 5.89
C ALA A 31 -3.63 -25.99 5.55
N ALA A 32 -3.81 -24.74 6.01
CA ALA A 32 -5.03 -23.97 5.85
C ALA A 32 -5.30 -23.63 4.37
N ASN A 33 -4.31 -23.11 3.65
CA ASN A 33 -4.38 -22.78 2.24
C ASN A 33 -3.20 -23.46 1.53
N PRO A 34 -3.42 -24.53 0.74
CA PRO A 34 -2.32 -25.20 0.08
C PRO A 34 -1.79 -24.33 -1.07
N GLY A 35 -0.54 -23.92 -0.94
CA GLY A 35 0.19 -23.21 -1.98
C GLY A 35 0.28 -21.71 -1.75
N GLY A 36 1.35 -21.07 -2.25
CA GLY A 36 1.50 -19.62 -2.25
C GLY A 36 2.93 -19.17 -2.04
N ASN A 37 3.37 -18.16 -2.78
CA ASN A 37 4.77 -17.72 -2.71
C ASN A 37 5.03 -16.74 -1.56
N GLY A 38 4.02 -15.99 -1.11
CA GLY A 38 4.21 -15.00 -0.03
C GLY A 38 4.80 -15.59 1.24
N GLN A 39 4.72 -16.90 1.43
CA GLN A 39 5.30 -17.56 2.59
C GLN A 39 6.59 -18.34 2.34
N ASP A 40 7.01 -18.49 1.08
CA ASP A 40 8.19 -19.27 0.73
C ASP A 40 9.43 -18.38 0.69
N VAL A 41 10.21 -18.46 1.75
CA VAL A 41 11.47 -17.71 1.87
C VAL A 41 12.66 -18.45 1.26
N SER A 42 12.49 -19.59 0.60
CA SER A 42 13.58 -20.54 0.31
C SER A 42 13.77 -20.88 -1.16
N ARG A 43 12.69 -20.84 -1.95
CA ARG A 43 12.68 -21.30 -3.34
C ARG A 43 12.60 -20.17 -4.35
N ASN A 44 11.99 -19.05 -3.98
CA ASN A 44 11.82 -17.89 -4.86
C ASN A 44 11.71 -16.59 -4.03
N LEU A 45 11.64 -15.45 -4.73
CA LEU A 45 11.65 -14.10 -4.16
C LEU A 45 10.29 -13.38 -4.38
N LEU A 46 9.18 -14.13 -4.49
CA LEU A 46 7.87 -13.59 -4.82
C LEU A 46 7.03 -13.41 -3.55
N GLY A 47 6.28 -12.30 -3.48
CA GLY A 47 5.48 -11.96 -2.30
C GLY A 47 6.33 -11.31 -1.20
N ASP A 48 7.41 -10.65 -1.63
CA ASP A 48 8.48 -10.14 -0.78
C ASP A 48 8.76 -8.67 -1.04
N ILE A 49 9.30 -8.01 -0.01
CA ILE A 49 10.16 -6.84 -0.16
C ILE A 49 11.59 -7.31 0.04
N LEU A 50 12.42 -7.13 -0.98
CA LEU A 50 13.85 -7.45 -0.99
C LEU A 50 14.67 -6.21 -0.64
N ARG A 51 15.89 -6.41 -0.14
CA ARG A 51 16.87 -5.35 0.11
C ARG A 51 18.28 -5.81 -0.26
N ILE A 52 18.91 -5.11 -1.18
CA ILE A 52 20.26 -5.42 -1.68
C ILE A 52 21.20 -4.21 -1.64
N ASP A 53 22.49 -4.46 -1.49
CA ASP A 53 23.54 -3.45 -1.60
C ASP A 53 24.09 -3.44 -3.02
N VAL A 54 23.78 -2.38 -3.76
CA VAL A 54 24.18 -2.23 -5.17
C VAL A 54 25.54 -1.56 -5.35
N ASP A 55 26.12 -1.02 -4.27
CA ASP A 55 27.42 -0.35 -4.30
C ASP A 55 28.58 -1.34 -4.12
N HIS A 56 28.29 -2.54 -3.60
CA HIS A 56 29.26 -3.60 -3.41
C HIS A 56 28.85 -4.88 -4.15
N ARG A 57 29.83 -5.79 -4.35
CA ARG A 57 29.64 -7.09 -4.99
C ARG A 57 30.12 -8.19 -4.05
N SER A 58 29.37 -9.28 -3.94
CA SER A 58 29.77 -10.41 -3.09
C SER A 58 29.28 -11.74 -3.64
N GLY A 59 29.97 -12.84 -3.31
CA GLY A 59 29.49 -14.19 -3.65
C GLY A 59 29.36 -14.47 -5.16
N GLY A 60 30.05 -13.69 -6.01
CA GLY A 60 29.92 -13.79 -7.48
C GLY A 60 28.69 -13.08 -8.06
N MET A 61 27.92 -12.35 -7.25
CA MET A 61 26.79 -11.54 -7.67
C MET A 61 27.21 -10.10 -7.99
N GLU A 62 26.43 -9.42 -8.84
CA GLU A 62 26.64 -8.00 -9.20
C GLU A 62 26.21 -7.02 -8.08
N TYR A 63 25.74 -7.55 -6.96
CA TYR A 63 25.35 -6.84 -5.74
C TYR A 63 25.90 -7.59 -4.51
N ALA A 64 25.77 -6.99 -3.34
CA ALA A 64 26.03 -7.62 -2.06
C ALA A 64 24.76 -7.76 -1.21
N ILE A 65 24.80 -8.67 -0.25
CA ILE A 65 23.73 -8.85 0.72
C ILE A 65 24.04 -7.99 1.95
N PRO A 66 23.13 -7.06 2.36
CA PRO A 66 23.23 -6.37 3.63
C PRO A 66 23.34 -7.36 4.79
N ARG A 67 24.36 -7.20 5.64
CA ARG A 67 24.67 -8.16 6.71
C ARG A 67 23.59 -8.28 7.78
N ASP A 68 22.72 -7.27 7.85
CA ASP A 68 21.60 -7.17 8.78
C ASP A 68 20.29 -7.69 8.18
N ASN A 69 20.24 -8.10 6.90
CA ASN A 69 19.07 -8.78 6.36
C ASN A 69 18.73 -10.04 7.19
N PRO A 70 17.43 -10.36 7.35
CA PRO A 70 16.97 -11.42 8.25
C PRO A 70 17.57 -12.80 7.90
N PHE A 71 17.78 -13.08 6.61
CA PHE A 71 18.31 -14.36 6.13
C PHE A 71 19.75 -14.30 5.63
N ALA A 72 20.49 -13.22 5.93
CA ALA A 72 21.88 -13.05 5.48
C ALA A 72 22.83 -14.17 5.96
N ARG A 73 22.43 -14.93 7.00
CA ARG A 73 23.18 -16.05 7.58
C ARG A 73 22.55 -17.42 7.32
N GLY A 74 21.59 -17.50 6.39
CA GLY A 74 20.83 -18.71 6.07
C GLY A 74 19.43 -18.71 6.71
N GLY A 75 18.67 -19.78 6.45
CA GLY A 75 17.27 -19.92 6.85
C GLY A 75 16.25 -19.41 5.82
N GLY A 76 16.72 -18.73 4.78
CA GLY A 76 15.95 -18.24 3.64
C GLY A 76 16.88 -17.63 2.58
N LEU A 77 16.31 -17.07 1.53
CA LEU A 77 17.02 -16.32 0.51
C LEU A 77 17.49 -14.99 1.10
N PRO A 78 18.79 -14.68 1.01
CA PRO A 78 19.41 -13.61 1.77
C PRO A 78 18.96 -12.19 1.34
N GLU A 79 18.35 -12.06 0.16
CA GLU A 79 17.81 -10.81 -0.37
C GLU A 79 16.52 -10.36 0.35
N ILE A 80 15.76 -11.28 0.94
CA ILE A 80 14.45 -10.99 1.54
C ILE A 80 14.64 -10.09 2.76
N TYR A 81 13.96 -8.94 2.75
CA TYR A 81 13.88 -8.01 3.88
C TYR A 81 12.60 -8.21 4.69
N ALA A 82 11.47 -8.44 4.03
CA ALA A 82 10.18 -8.79 4.61
C ALA A 82 9.38 -9.63 3.59
N TYR A 83 8.46 -10.47 4.06
CA TYR A 83 7.72 -11.43 3.24
C TYR A 83 6.27 -11.55 3.72
N GLY A 84 5.46 -12.35 3.04
CA GLY A 84 4.05 -12.56 3.39
C GLY A 84 3.11 -11.56 2.75
N PHE A 85 3.52 -10.98 1.61
CA PHE A 85 2.70 -10.04 0.86
C PHE A 85 2.01 -10.70 -0.33
N ARG A 86 0.88 -10.14 -0.76
CA ARG A 86 0.22 -10.54 -2.00
C ARG A 86 0.78 -9.81 -3.20
N ASN A 87 0.65 -8.49 -3.19
CA ASN A 87 1.04 -7.59 -4.25
C ASN A 87 1.40 -6.22 -3.64
N PRO A 88 2.61 -6.10 -3.04
CA PRO A 88 3.13 -4.85 -2.49
C PRO A 88 3.48 -3.87 -3.61
N TRP A 89 2.44 -3.32 -4.26
CA TRP A 89 2.51 -2.62 -5.55
C TRP A 89 3.36 -1.36 -5.48
N ARG A 90 3.15 -0.55 -4.44
CA ARG A 90 3.91 0.67 -4.22
C ARG A 90 4.19 0.85 -2.75
N PHE A 91 5.45 1.14 -2.45
CA PHE A 91 5.89 1.51 -1.12
C PHE A 91 6.63 2.84 -1.14
N ALA A 92 6.76 3.44 0.04
CA ALA A 92 7.54 4.64 0.25
C ALA A 92 8.18 4.63 1.64
N PHE A 93 9.33 5.27 1.74
CA PHE A 93 9.92 5.63 3.02
C PHE A 93 9.35 6.96 3.49
N ASP A 94 9.15 7.08 4.80
CA ASP A 94 9.11 8.38 5.43
C ASP A 94 10.49 9.05 5.31
N MET A 95 10.55 10.26 4.77
CA MET A 95 11.82 10.98 4.60
C MET A 95 12.27 11.72 5.87
N LYS A 96 11.57 11.55 6.99
CA LYS A 96 11.96 12.02 8.33
C LYS A 96 11.72 10.92 9.38
N GLY A 97 12.10 11.21 10.63
CA GLY A 97 11.81 10.36 11.78
C GLY A 97 12.60 9.05 11.74
N GLU A 98 11.92 7.93 11.98
CA GLU A 98 12.50 6.58 11.93
C GLU A 98 12.61 6.01 10.50
N HIS A 99 12.32 6.84 9.48
CA HIS A 99 12.35 6.42 8.10
C HIS A 99 11.51 5.16 7.81
N SER A 100 10.32 5.10 8.42
CA SER A 100 9.39 3.99 8.29
C SER A 100 9.11 3.65 6.82
N LEU A 101 9.23 2.37 6.47
CA LEU A 101 8.82 1.83 5.18
C LEU A 101 7.32 1.49 5.23
N ILE A 102 6.53 2.06 4.32
CA ILE A 102 5.08 1.84 4.24
C ILE A 102 4.74 1.32 2.85
N ALA A 103 4.04 0.19 2.75
CA ALA A 103 3.68 -0.45 1.49
C ALA A 103 2.17 -0.56 1.35
N GLY A 104 1.62 -0.22 0.18
CA GLY A 104 0.27 -0.65 -0.18
C GLY A 104 0.34 -2.07 -0.75
N ASP A 105 -0.37 -3.00 -0.11
CA ASP A 105 -0.50 -4.38 -0.56
C ASP A 105 -1.91 -4.59 -1.12
N ALA A 106 -1.98 -4.80 -2.44
CA ALA A 106 -3.24 -5.00 -3.12
C ALA A 106 -3.81 -6.37 -2.80
N GLY A 107 -5.01 -6.36 -2.20
CA GLY A 107 -5.80 -7.54 -1.88
C GLY A 107 -6.32 -8.26 -3.10
N GLN A 108 -6.95 -9.41 -2.87
CA GLN A 108 -7.55 -10.18 -3.95
C GLN A 108 -8.99 -9.75 -4.23
N ASN A 109 -9.86 -9.89 -3.24
CA ASN A 109 -11.30 -9.83 -3.44
C ASN A 109 -12.04 -9.20 -2.26
N ARG A 110 -11.48 -9.23 -1.04
CA ARG A 110 -12.21 -8.81 0.16
C ARG A 110 -11.57 -7.62 0.84
N TRP A 111 -10.27 -7.55 0.99
CA TRP A 111 -9.64 -6.50 1.80
C TRP A 111 -8.43 -5.94 1.10
N GLU A 112 -8.39 -4.61 0.97
CA GLU A 112 -7.19 -3.89 0.57
C GLU A 112 -6.44 -3.42 1.80
N GLU A 113 -5.11 -3.40 1.76
CA GLU A 113 -4.31 -3.11 2.94
C GLU A 113 -3.08 -2.22 2.70
N VAL A 114 -2.62 -1.58 3.78
CA VAL A 114 -1.35 -0.87 3.83
C VAL A 114 -0.59 -1.36 5.05
N ASP A 115 0.67 -1.70 4.84
CA ASP A 115 1.56 -2.25 5.86
C ASP A 115 2.63 -1.25 6.27
N LEU A 116 2.87 -1.19 7.58
CA LEU A 116 4.10 -0.65 8.13
C LEU A 116 5.15 -1.76 8.14
N VAL A 117 6.08 -1.71 7.20
CA VAL A 117 7.02 -2.79 6.89
C VAL A 117 8.14 -2.86 7.91
N ARG A 118 8.39 -4.05 8.45
CA ARG A 118 9.44 -4.34 9.43
C ARG A 118 10.37 -5.42 8.90
N ARG A 119 11.66 -5.26 9.17
CA ARG A 119 12.69 -6.25 8.85
C ARG A 119 12.34 -7.62 9.45
N GLY A 120 12.32 -8.65 8.60
CA GLY A 120 11.96 -10.03 8.94
C GLY A 120 10.47 -10.24 9.21
N GLY A 121 9.63 -9.24 8.95
CA GLY A 121 8.18 -9.34 9.16
C GLY A 121 7.53 -10.30 8.17
N ASN A 122 6.54 -11.05 8.65
CA ASN A 122 5.65 -11.89 7.86
C ASN A 122 4.23 -11.30 7.90
N TYR A 123 3.73 -10.86 6.75
CA TYR A 123 2.44 -10.17 6.60
C TYR A 123 1.26 -11.13 6.32
N GLY A 124 1.52 -12.44 6.31
CA GLY A 124 0.48 -13.45 6.43
C GLY A 124 -0.23 -13.86 5.14
N TRP A 125 0.04 -13.24 4.00
CA TRP A 125 -0.48 -13.73 2.72
C TRP A 125 0.11 -15.11 2.40
N ASN A 126 -0.66 -16.15 2.12
CA ASN A 126 -2.07 -16.12 1.73
C ASN A 126 -3.05 -16.69 2.76
N VAL A 127 -2.69 -16.80 4.05
CA VAL A 127 -3.66 -17.20 5.08
C VAL A 127 -4.48 -16.04 5.60
N LYS A 128 -3.99 -14.81 5.42
CA LYS A 128 -4.68 -13.56 5.72
C LYS A 128 -4.82 -12.67 4.48
N GLU A 129 -5.89 -11.88 4.45
CA GLU A 129 -6.12 -10.75 3.53
C GLU A 129 -6.65 -9.62 4.40
N GLY A 130 -5.84 -8.59 4.68
CA GLY A 130 -6.12 -7.71 5.81
C GLY A 130 -5.90 -8.40 7.16
N THR A 131 -6.66 -7.99 8.17
CA THR A 131 -6.75 -8.69 9.45
C THR A 131 -7.60 -9.97 9.39
N HIS A 132 -8.19 -10.27 8.23
CA HIS A 132 -9.16 -11.33 8.02
C HIS A 132 -8.54 -12.60 7.46
N CYS A 133 -9.16 -13.75 7.73
CA CYS A 133 -8.68 -15.02 7.22
C CYS A 133 -9.09 -15.23 5.76
N PHE A 134 -8.10 -15.46 4.90
CA PHE A 134 -8.31 -15.69 3.48
C PHE A 134 -8.64 -17.15 3.16
N ASP A 135 -9.57 -17.37 2.23
CA ASP A 135 -9.95 -18.70 1.73
C ASP A 135 -9.54 -18.85 0.26
N ALA A 136 -8.47 -19.61 0.00
CA ALA A 136 -7.99 -19.86 -1.35
C ALA A 136 -8.97 -20.72 -2.20
N THR A 137 -9.91 -21.43 -1.56
CA THR A 137 -10.94 -22.21 -2.26
C THR A 137 -12.16 -21.36 -2.62
N ASN A 138 -12.41 -20.28 -1.86
CA ASN A 138 -13.47 -19.32 -2.12
C ASN A 138 -13.13 -17.92 -1.62
N ALA A 139 -12.36 -17.16 -2.40
CA ALA A 139 -11.95 -15.80 -2.06
C ALA A 139 -13.08 -14.76 -1.95
N ARG A 140 -14.36 -15.16 -2.04
CA ARG A 140 -15.51 -14.27 -1.82
C ARG A 140 -16.00 -14.27 -0.38
N VAL A 141 -15.49 -15.15 0.47
CA VAL A 141 -15.86 -15.24 1.89
C VAL A 141 -14.60 -15.35 2.76
N ASP A 142 -14.68 -14.83 3.98
CA ASP A 142 -13.65 -15.08 4.98
C ASP A 142 -13.87 -16.48 5.55
N ARG A 143 -12.80 -17.23 5.73
CA ARG A 143 -12.86 -18.49 6.47
C ARG A 143 -12.98 -18.22 7.98
N PRO A 144 -13.59 -19.12 8.77
CA PRO A 144 -13.81 -18.88 10.20
C PRO A 144 -12.54 -18.76 11.05
N SER A 145 -11.44 -19.36 10.59
CA SER A 145 -10.16 -19.35 11.31
C SER A 145 -8.99 -19.58 10.38
N CYS A 146 -7.88 -18.94 10.70
CA CYS A 146 -6.58 -19.05 10.07
C CYS A 146 -5.50 -18.89 11.15
N PRO A 147 -4.26 -19.31 10.89
CA PRO A 147 -3.15 -19.04 11.79
C PRO A 147 -2.91 -17.53 11.94
N SER A 148 -2.58 -17.11 13.16
CA SER A 148 -2.10 -15.75 13.48
C SER A 148 -0.63 -15.72 13.89
N THR A 149 0.03 -16.88 13.84
CA THR A 149 1.43 -17.07 14.24
C THR A 149 2.11 -18.07 13.32
N MET A 150 3.42 -17.94 13.23
CA MET A 150 4.35 -18.88 12.63
C MET A 150 4.52 -20.17 13.42
N PRO A 151 5.08 -21.25 12.85
CA PRO A 151 5.20 -22.53 13.54
C PRO A 151 6.10 -22.42 14.78
N ASP A 152 6.98 -21.43 14.78
CA ASP A 152 7.85 -21.06 15.90
C ASP A 152 7.15 -20.16 16.94
N GLY A 153 5.88 -19.81 16.74
CA GLY A 153 5.07 -18.97 17.61
C GLY A 153 5.20 -17.46 17.36
N THR A 154 6.03 -17.02 16.43
CA THR A 154 6.18 -15.59 16.11
C THR A 154 4.88 -15.06 15.48
N PRO A 155 4.31 -13.93 15.95
CA PRO A 155 3.09 -13.37 15.37
C PRO A 155 3.23 -12.99 13.90
N LEU A 156 2.17 -13.22 13.12
CA LEU A 156 1.99 -12.52 11.85
C LEU A 156 1.76 -11.03 12.13
N ILE A 157 2.17 -10.18 11.19
CA ILE A 157 2.02 -8.74 11.31
C ILE A 157 0.78 -8.30 10.56
N ASP A 158 -0.15 -7.67 11.29
CA ASP A 158 -1.35 -7.06 10.72
C ASP A 158 -1.05 -5.72 10.04
N PRO A 159 -1.86 -5.33 9.04
CA PRO A 159 -1.73 -4.05 8.38
C PRO A 159 -2.05 -2.88 9.30
N VAL A 160 -1.59 -1.70 8.90
CA VAL A 160 -1.88 -0.43 9.59
C VAL A 160 -3.07 0.30 9.00
N ILE A 161 -3.50 -0.03 7.79
CA ILE A 161 -4.77 0.41 7.21
C ILE A 161 -5.38 -0.78 6.50
N GLU A 162 -6.68 -0.99 6.65
CA GLU A 162 -7.43 -1.92 5.81
C GLU A 162 -8.78 -1.32 5.42
N TYR A 163 -9.33 -1.73 4.28
CA TYR A 163 -10.69 -1.41 3.90
C TYR A 163 -11.29 -2.48 2.99
N ALA A 164 -12.63 -2.60 3.05
CA ALA A 164 -13.35 -3.58 2.24
C ALA A 164 -13.23 -3.26 0.75
N ASN A 165 -12.84 -4.26 -0.04
CA ASN A 165 -12.79 -4.22 -1.49
C ASN A 165 -14.20 -4.22 -2.10
N ARG A 166 -14.41 -3.46 -3.17
CA ARG A 166 -15.69 -3.40 -3.91
C ARG A 166 -16.06 -4.66 -4.68
N ALA A 167 -15.12 -5.56 -4.92
CA ALA A 167 -15.36 -6.88 -5.50
C ALA A 167 -16.30 -7.75 -4.63
N GLN A 168 -16.50 -7.37 -3.36
CA GLN A 168 -17.47 -8.02 -2.47
C GLN A 168 -18.94 -7.83 -2.91
N GLY A 169 -19.26 -6.78 -3.67
CA GLY A 169 -20.58 -6.62 -4.27
C GLY A 169 -21.08 -5.17 -4.36
N PRO A 170 -22.23 -4.95 -5.03
CA PRO A 170 -22.79 -3.62 -5.20
C PRO A 170 -23.07 -2.93 -3.86
N GLY A 171 -22.58 -1.69 -3.71
CA GLY A 171 -22.77 -0.91 -2.49
C GLY A 171 -21.89 -1.34 -1.29
N ILE A 172 -21.09 -2.40 -1.44
CA ILE A 172 -20.12 -2.85 -0.44
C ILE A 172 -18.74 -2.34 -0.83
N GLY A 173 -17.91 -2.05 0.17
CA GLY A 173 -16.51 -1.69 -0.01
C GLY A 173 -16.25 -0.22 -0.35
N VAL A 174 -14.99 0.15 -0.23
CA VAL A 174 -14.48 1.51 -0.43
C VAL A 174 -13.96 1.65 -1.86
N GLY A 175 -12.98 0.82 -2.25
CA GLY A 175 -12.31 0.83 -3.56
C GLY A 175 -11.96 -0.57 -4.07
N LEU A 176 -11.29 -0.67 -5.22
CA LEU A 176 -10.96 -1.97 -5.84
C LEU A 176 -9.50 -2.40 -5.67
N VAL A 177 -8.57 -1.46 -5.58
CA VAL A 177 -7.13 -1.75 -5.54
C VAL A 177 -6.43 -0.60 -4.83
N VAL A 178 -5.85 -0.86 -3.66
CA VAL A 178 -4.96 0.11 -3.02
C VAL A 178 -3.72 0.33 -3.88
N VAL A 179 -3.41 1.59 -4.14
CA VAL A 179 -2.25 1.97 -4.95
C VAL A 179 -1.01 2.20 -4.08
N GLY A 180 -1.18 2.32 -2.77
CA GLY A 180 -0.16 2.79 -1.85
C GLY A 180 -0.05 4.33 -1.84
N GLY A 181 1.01 4.87 -1.26
CA GLY A 181 1.08 6.30 -0.95
C GLY A 181 2.47 6.79 -0.56
N VAL A 182 2.52 7.98 0.05
CA VAL A 182 3.73 8.63 0.55
C VAL A 182 3.42 9.38 1.84
N VAL A 183 4.42 9.54 2.72
CA VAL A 183 4.30 10.48 3.85
C VAL A 183 4.53 11.89 3.32
N TYR A 184 3.55 12.78 3.52
CA TYR A 184 3.66 14.17 3.09
C TYR A 184 4.65 14.90 3.99
N ARG A 185 5.68 15.50 3.37
CA ARG A 185 6.75 16.27 4.03
C ARG A 185 6.92 17.67 3.46
N GLY A 186 5.96 18.08 2.62
CA GLY A 186 5.90 19.41 2.02
C GLY A 186 5.40 20.47 3.00
N HIS A 187 5.24 21.69 2.50
CA HIS A 187 4.84 22.86 3.26
C HIS A 187 3.65 23.61 2.66
N LYS A 188 3.19 23.23 1.45
CA LYS A 188 2.06 23.88 0.79
C LYS A 188 0.70 23.53 1.37
N VAL A 189 0.58 22.41 2.09
CA VAL A 189 -0.67 22.00 2.72
C VAL A 189 -0.46 21.91 4.22
N GLU A 190 -0.97 22.91 4.94
CA GLU A 190 -0.94 22.91 6.39
C GLU A 190 -1.70 21.71 6.97
N GLY A 191 -1.18 21.10 8.02
CA GLY A 191 -1.78 19.94 8.68
C GLY A 191 -1.51 18.58 8.03
N LEU A 192 -0.82 18.54 6.88
CA LEU A 192 -0.41 17.29 6.23
C LEU A 192 1.01 16.82 6.55
N ASP A 193 1.88 17.64 7.16
CA ASP A 193 3.24 17.17 7.51
C ASP A 193 3.18 15.94 8.42
N GLY A 194 3.84 14.86 7.99
CA GLY A 194 3.86 13.57 8.68
C GLY A 194 2.63 12.70 8.48
N ARG A 195 1.64 13.14 7.71
CA ARG A 195 0.46 12.34 7.36
C ARG A 195 0.79 11.45 6.17
N TYR A 196 0.30 10.21 6.21
CA TYR A 196 0.39 9.29 5.08
C TYR A 196 -0.74 9.57 4.10
N VAL A 197 -0.40 10.00 2.89
CA VAL A 197 -1.34 10.28 1.80
C VAL A 197 -1.26 9.14 0.81
N PHE A 198 -2.38 8.48 0.55
CA PHE A 198 -2.47 7.29 -0.29
C PHE A 198 -3.75 7.30 -1.11
N GLY A 199 -3.92 6.31 -1.98
CA GLY A 199 -5.11 6.24 -2.81
C GLY A 199 -5.51 4.83 -3.21
N ASP A 200 -6.76 4.75 -3.68
CA ASP A 200 -7.31 3.59 -4.35
C ASP A 200 -7.46 3.89 -5.84
N TRP A 201 -7.18 2.90 -6.67
CA TRP A 201 -7.20 3.02 -8.11
C TRP A 201 -8.56 3.49 -8.64
N SER A 202 -9.65 2.84 -8.24
CA SER A 202 -11.00 3.12 -8.72
C SER A 202 -12.04 2.32 -7.97
N GLN A 203 -13.26 2.85 -7.85
CA GLN A 203 -14.40 2.07 -7.36
C GLN A 203 -15.04 1.19 -8.45
N SER A 204 -14.69 1.40 -9.72
CA SER A 204 -15.23 0.62 -10.83
C SER A 204 -14.16 0.29 -11.88
N PHE A 205 -14.15 -0.97 -12.30
CA PHE A 205 -13.24 -1.44 -13.35
C PHE A 205 -13.67 -0.95 -14.74
N LEU A 206 -14.96 -1.07 -15.06
CA LEU A 206 -15.52 -0.71 -16.38
C LEU A 206 -16.32 0.60 -16.37
N GLY A 207 -16.63 1.16 -15.20
CA GLY A 207 -17.42 2.37 -15.05
C GLY A 207 -16.61 3.66 -15.11
N ALA A 208 -17.19 4.74 -14.58
CA ALA A 208 -16.52 6.03 -14.47
C ALA A 208 -15.20 5.94 -13.69
N PRO A 209 -14.21 6.81 -14.00
CA PRO A 209 -12.97 6.90 -13.23
C PRO A 209 -13.22 7.48 -11.84
N THR A 210 -13.34 6.60 -10.84
CA THR A 210 -13.70 6.97 -9.47
C THR A 210 -12.60 6.62 -8.49
N GLY A 211 -11.35 6.96 -8.82
CA GLY A 211 -10.23 6.83 -7.90
C GLY A 211 -10.41 7.73 -6.68
N GLN A 212 -9.85 7.30 -5.56
CA GLN A 212 -10.05 7.98 -4.27
C GLN A 212 -8.71 8.27 -3.62
N LEU A 213 -8.62 9.42 -2.95
CA LEU A 213 -7.46 9.81 -2.15
C LEU A 213 -7.83 9.79 -0.68
N PHE A 214 -6.88 9.36 0.14
CA PHE A 214 -7.04 9.24 1.57
C PHE A 214 -5.83 9.82 2.29
N VAL A 215 -6.05 10.18 3.53
CA VAL A 215 -5.01 10.61 4.46
C VAL A 215 -5.16 9.84 5.77
N SER A 216 -4.03 9.51 6.37
CA SER A 216 -3.95 8.86 7.67
C SER A 216 -2.85 9.45 8.53
N THR A 217 -2.96 9.30 9.84
CA THR A 217 -1.90 9.68 10.80
C THR A 217 -1.18 8.41 11.23
N PRO A 218 0.12 8.26 10.91
CA PRO A 218 0.90 7.12 11.37
C PRO A 218 0.92 6.99 12.90
N MET A 219 0.64 5.80 13.42
CA MET A 219 0.53 5.50 14.86
C MET A 219 1.19 4.17 15.25
N GLY A 220 2.36 3.86 14.68
CA GLY A 220 3.06 2.59 14.89
C GLY A 220 2.29 1.41 14.28
N GLN A 221 2.46 0.19 14.81
CA GLN A 221 1.80 -1.03 14.30
C GLN A 221 0.33 -1.18 14.74
N ARG A 222 -0.36 -0.07 14.98
CA ARG A 222 -1.80 -0.05 15.27
C ARG A 222 -2.55 0.26 13.99
N MET A 223 -3.83 -0.10 13.93
CA MET A 223 -4.71 0.37 12.88
C MET A 223 -4.81 1.90 12.94
N TRP A 224 -4.51 2.56 11.82
CA TRP A 224 -4.56 4.00 11.69
C TRP A 224 -5.95 4.43 11.23
N GLY A 225 -6.38 5.63 11.63
CA GLY A 225 -7.61 6.22 11.13
C GLY A 225 -7.45 6.60 9.66
N MET A 226 -8.39 6.17 8.81
CA MET A 226 -8.46 6.55 7.41
C MET A 226 -9.48 7.67 7.21
N GLN A 227 -9.08 8.74 6.52
CA GLN A 227 -9.96 9.84 6.14
C GLN A 227 -9.89 10.07 4.62
N LYS A 228 -11.04 10.16 3.96
CA LYS A 228 -11.09 10.53 2.54
C LYS A 228 -10.73 12.00 2.36
N LEU A 229 -9.86 12.29 1.40
CA LEU A 229 -9.56 13.65 0.97
C LEU A 229 -10.60 14.11 -0.05
N MET A 230 -11.26 15.23 0.23
CA MET A 230 -12.22 15.86 -0.68
C MET A 230 -11.50 16.86 -1.58
N ILE A 231 -11.84 16.87 -2.86
CA ILE A 231 -11.24 17.77 -3.86
C ILE A 231 -12.07 19.05 -3.94
N ALA A 232 -11.57 20.15 -3.35
CA ALA A 232 -12.30 21.41 -3.24
C ALA A 232 -12.84 21.96 -4.58
N GLY A 233 -12.15 21.71 -5.69
CA GLY A 233 -12.57 22.15 -7.03
C GLY A 233 -13.54 21.20 -7.75
N SER A 234 -13.97 20.10 -7.12
CA SER A 234 -14.96 19.18 -7.67
C SER A 234 -16.33 19.42 -7.03
N PRO A 235 -17.44 19.54 -7.81
CA PRO A 235 -18.77 19.79 -7.26
C PRO A 235 -19.25 18.77 -6.22
N ASP A 236 -18.76 17.55 -6.31
CA ASP A 236 -19.05 16.43 -5.40
C ASP A 236 -17.85 16.07 -4.50
N GLY A 237 -16.77 16.83 -4.58
CA GLY A 237 -15.51 16.57 -3.87
C GLY A 237 -14.75 15.33 -4.36
N GLU A 238 -15.13 14.72 -5.48
CA GLU A 238 -14.46 13.53 -6.04
C GLU A 238 -13.29 13.88 -6.98
N LEU A 239 -12.40 12.90 -7.23
CA LEU A 239 -11.23 13.09 -8.10
C LEU A 239 -11.58 13.02 -9.60
N HIS A 240 -12.64 12.27 -9.97
CA HIS A 240 -13.03 11.99 -11.37
C HIS A 240 -11.91 11.44 -12.26
N HIS A 241 -10.91 10.80 -11.64
CA HIS A 241 -9.80 10.13 -12.29
C HIS A 241 -9.47 8.82 -11.56
N ARG A 242 -8.85 7.86 -12.24
CA ARG A 242 -8.26 6.68 -11.60
C ARG A 242 -6.87 7.00 -11.08
N VAL A 243 -6.53 6.56 -9.88
CA VAL A 243 -5.20 6.79 -9.29
C VAL A 243 -4.23 5.73 -9.80
N LEU A 244 -3.08 6.15 -10.34
CA LEU A 244 -2.02 5.24 -10.81
C LEU A 244 -0.84 5.17 -9.85
N GLY A 245 -0.59 6.26 -9.11
CA GLY A 245 0.53 6.34 -8.20
C GLY A 245 0.76 7.74 -7.68
N PHE A 246 1.84 7.89 -6.93
CA PHE A 246 2.24 9.14 -6.34
C PHE A 246 3.68 9.49 -6.73
N GLY A 247 3.99 10.78 -6.70
CA GLY A 247 5.35 11.32 -6.78
C GLY A 247 5.60 12.27 -5.63
N GLN A 248 6.86 12.48 -5.27
CA GLN A 248 7.26 13.50 -4.30
C GLN A 248 8.45 14.28 -4.86
N ASP A 249 8.40 15.61 -4.83
CA ASP A 249 9.55 16.45 -5.19
C ASP A 249 10.55 16.56 -4.03
N PRO A 250 11.78 17.08 -4.25
CA PRO A 250 12.77 17.23 -3.18
C PRO A 250 12.35 18.17 -2.03
N ARG A 251 11.25 18.92 -2.18
CA ARG A 251 10.69 19.77 -1.11
C ARG A 251 9.60 19.06 -0.32
N GLY A 252 9.32 17.78 -0.64
CA GLY A 252 8.29 16.98 0.02
C GLY A 252 6.88 17.18 -0.53
N GLU A 253 6.71 17.97 -1.59
CA GLU A 253 5.40 18.19 -2.21
C GLU A 253 4.96 16.95 -2.97
N VAL A 254 3.68 16.60 -2.81
CA VAL A 254 3.12 15.34 -3.32
C VAL A 254 2.35 15.58 -4.61
N TYR A 255 2.57 14.67 -5.55
CA TYR A 255 1.93 14.62 -6.86
C TYR A 255 1.12 13.33 -6.97
N VAL A 256 -0.03 13.40 -7.62
CA VAL A 256 -0.88 12.25 -7.91
C VAL A 256 -0.86 12.02 -9.41
N LEU A 257 -0.49 10.81 -9.83
CA LEU A 257 -0.54 10.37 -11.20
C LEU A 257 -1.87 9.69 -11.44
N THR A 258 -2.58 10.07 -12.49
CA THR A 258 -3.92 9.56 -12.76
C THR A 258 -4.15 9.23 -14.22
N THR A 259 -5.24 8.52 -14.52
CA THR A 259 -5.74 8.28 -15.88
C THR A 259 -7.27 8.20 -15.89
N ASP A 260 -7.88 8.44 -17.04
CA ASP A 260 -9.31 8.17 -17.24
C ASP A 260 -9.57 6.72 -17.69
N ASN A 261 -8.54 6.02 -18.16
CA ASN A 261 -8.67 4.69 -18.76
C ASN A 261 -8.49 3.58 -17.72
N SER A 262 -9.19 2.47 -17.89
CA SER A 262 -9.05 1.31 -17.00
C SER A 262 -7.82 0.45 -17.30
N GLY A 263 -7.26 0.55 -18.50
CA GLY A 263 -6.14 -0.26 -18.97
C GLY A 263 -4.88 0.55 -19.28
N PRO A 264 -3.77 -0.13 -19.65
CA PRO A 264 -2.47 0.48 -19.86
C PRO A 264 -2.34 1.26 -21.19
N SER A 265 -3.46 1.54 -21.87
CA SER A 265 -3.48 2.15 -23.20
C SER A 265 -4.11 3.55 -23.17
N GLY A 266 -3.85 4.31 -24.23
CA GLY A 266 -4.34 5.68 -24.39
C GLY A 266 -3.41 6.74 -23.79
N ASN A 267 -3.90 7.98 -23.72
CA ASN A 267 -3.11 9.17 -23.40
C ASN A 267 -3.85 10.14 -22.45
N THR A 268 -4.76 9.62 -21.63
CA THR A 268 -5.55 10.42 -20.66
C THR A 268 -4.80 10.63 -19.33
N GLY A 269 -3.50 10.32 -19.29
CA GLY A 269 -2.67 10.47 -18.12
C GLY A 269 -2.56 11.92 -17.68
N LYS A 270 -2.71 12.18 -16.38
CA LYS A 270 -2.55 13.52 -15.79
C LYS A 270 -1.68 13.44 -14.54
N VAL A 271 -1.02 14.56 -14.23
CA VAL A 271 -0.28 14.74 -12.99
C VAL A 271 -0.88 15.93 -12.25
N PHE A 272 -1.37 15.69 -11.05
CA PHE A 272 -1.89 16.72 -10.15
C PHE A 272 -0.91 16.94 -9.01
N VAL A 273 -0.83 18.17 -8.50
CA VAL A 273 -0.14 18.47 -7.24
C VAL A 273 -1.17 18.60 -6.13
N ILE A 274 -0.89 18.04 -4.96
CA ILE A 274 -1.71 18.26 -3.77
C ILE A 274 -1.33 19.63 -3.20
N SER A 275 -2.30 20.54 -3.12
CA SER A 275 -2.13 21.88 -2.56
C SER A 275 -3.29 22.21 -1.64
N GLY A 276 -3.06 23.05 -0.63
CA GLY A 276 -4.13 23.59 0.20
C GLY A 276 -5.10 24.46 -0.62
N PRO A 277 -6.29 24.76 -0.08
CA PRO A 277 -7.23 25.70 -0.70
C PRO A 277 -6.55 27.06 -0.92
N ARG A 278 -6.90 27.75 -2.02
CA ARG A 278 -6.36 29.10 -2.24
C ARG A 278 -7.03 30.04 -1.24
N ARG A 279 -6.30 31.04 -0.74
CA ARG A 279 -6.84 32.04 0.20
C ARG A 279 -8.14 32.71 -0.27
N SER A 280 -8.39 32.78 -1.58
CA SER A 280 -9.65 33.32 -2.15
C SER A 280 -10.89 32.46 -1.88
N ASP A 281 -10.73 31.21 -1.47
CA ASP A 281 -11.83 30.25 -1.33
C ASP A 281 -12.36 30.19 0.12
N VAL A 282 -11.82 31.03 1.02
CA VAL A 282 -12.14 31.04 2.47
C VAL A 282 -12.85 32.33 2.91
N ASP A 283 -12.87 33.36 2.06
CA ASP A 283 -13.35 34.71 2.45
C ASP A 283 -14.82 35.02 2.06
N ASP A 284 -15.59 34.09 1.48
CA ASP A 284 -16.95 34.38 0.99
C ASP A 284 -18.09 34.08 1.98
N ASP A 285 -17.81 33.66 3.22
CA ASP A 285 -18.87 33.27 4.19
C ASP A 285 -19.10 34.26 5.35
N HIS A 286 -18.48 35.44 5.37
CA HIS A 286 -18.69 36.44 6.43
C HIS A 286 -18.82 37.87 5.91
N GLU A 287 -20.07 38.29 5.70
CA GLU A 287 -20.66 39.65 5.84
C GLU A 287 -21.94 39.64 4.97
N ASP A 288 -23.16 39.56 5.53
CA ASP A 288 -23.90 40.75 5.94
C ASP A 288 -25.08 40.34 6.85
N ASP A 289 -25.04 40.70 8.13
CA ASP A 289 -26.27 40.99 8.87
C ASP A 289 -25.97 41.90 10.08
N VAL A 290 -25.66 43.16 9.79
CA VAL A 290 -25.79 44.25 10.76
C VAL A 290 -26.44 45.44 10.05
N GLY A 291 -27.73 45.63 10.33
CA GLY A 291 -28.52 46.76 9.83
C GLY A 291 -29.79 46.93 10.65
N ASP A 292 -29.62 47.51 11.84
CA ASP A 292 -30.65 47.99 12.76
C ASP A 292 -31.57 49.04 12.07
N ASP A 293 -32.85 49.06 12.42
CA ASP A 293 -33.59 50.32 12.53
C ASP A 293 -34.84 50.15 13.41
N SER A 294 -34.78 50.85 14.54
CA SER A 294 -35.84 51.18 15.49
C SER A 294 -36.63 52.41 15.07
#